data_AF-A0A6A5HU50-F1
#
_entry.id   AF-A0A6A5HU50-F1
#
_cell.length_a   1.000
_cell.length_b   1.000
_cell.length_c   1.000
_cell.angle_alpha   90.00
_cell.angle_beta   90.00
_cell.angle_gamma   90.00
#
_symmetry.space_group_name_H-M   'P 1'
#
loop_
_entity.id
_entity.type
_entity.pdbx_description
1 polymer ?
#
loop_
_entity_poly.entity_id
_entity_poly.type
_entity_poly.pdbx_seq_one_letter_code
_entity_poly.pdbx_strand_id
1 'polypeptide(L)'
;MFFFITSFLIVFSICLIGITNSSTVIVTNKSPVSYSSYSSLTFDWDGCLDYCVNDEMCMVIFNNGSDTTCQLFKIGDLQSVKRRYSSEVKVAFKLNRDNSSTCPANDTLSGGGYVLGYNDTLRRQSYHGYSINYDPDNLMWNFNSTGLFNAALVTQEEAVSNCSARWSGVLSGIETPEEFQAVTEIAKNNVYESLVKYYESAAWIDGVRKPECVGNPTCSGLSAFTFSDPTLSSEPTGFLWNSNQPDGTTKDCLMFKINSDKSYGIDDELCTMRNSTISKIRLAGYLCGEVPKIR
;
A
#
# COMPACT_ATOMS: atom_id res chain seq x y z
N MET A 1 10.19 -42.79 -33.17
CA MET A 1 11.27 -42.57 -32.18
C MET A 1 11.42 -41.07 -32.02
N PHE A 2 10.71 -40.52 -31.03
CA PHE A 2 10.76 -39.12 -30.64
C PHE A 2 12.05 -38.88 -29.85
N PHE A 3 12.75 -37.78 -30.10
CA PHE A 3 13.40 -37.02 -29.03
C PHE A 3 13.41 -35.54 -29.44
N PHE A 4 12.39 -34.82 -28.97
CA PHE A 4 12.42 -33.37 -28.84
C PHE A 4 13.44 -33.04 -27.74
N ILE A 5 14.52 -32.33 -28.07
CA ILE A 5 15.36 -31.68 -27.06
C ILE A 5 14.63 -30.40 -26.67
N THR A 6 13.72 -30.50 -25.70
CA THR A 6 13.22 -29.33 -24.98
C THR A 6 14.37 -28.79 -24.14
N SER A 7 14.92 -27.65 -24.54
CA SER A 7 15.86 -26.85 -23.75
C SER A 7 15.17 -26.48 -22.43
N PHE A 8 15.47 -27.22 -21.36
CA PHE A 8 15.09 -26.86 -20.01
C PHE A 8 16.02 -25.72 -19.56
N LEU A 9 15.55 -24.48 -19.71
CA LEU A 9 16.10 -23.33 -18.99
C LEU A 9 15.87 -23.55 -17.49
N ILE A 10 16.89 -24.07 -16.79
CA ILE A 10 16.89 -24.14 -15.32
C ILE A 10 17.04 -22.70 -14.81
N VAL A 11 15.94 -22.12 -14.35
CA VAL A 11 15.92 -20.81 -13.68
C VAL A 11 16.57 -20.98 -12.32
N PHE A 12 17.87 -20.65 -12.21
CA PHE A 12 18.55 -20.56 -10.92
C PHE A 12 18.06 -19.31 -10.18
N SER A 13 17.15 -19.48 -9.23
CA SER A 13 16.82 -18.44 -8.26
C SER A 13 17.91 -18.45 -7.19
N ILE A 14 18.76 -17.42 -7.21
CA ILE A 14 19.84 -17.25 -6.23
C ILE A 14 19.25 -16.45 -5.06
N CYS A 15 19.35 -16.98 -3.84
CA CYS A 15 18.89 -16.30 -2.63
C CYS A 15 20.10 -16.01 -1.73
N LEU A 16 20.28 -14.73 -1.41
CA LEU A 16 21.34 -14.22 -0.54
C LEU A 16 20.78 -14.18 0.88
N ILE A 17 21.45 -14.87 1.81
CA ILE A 17 21.04 -14.93 3.22
C ILE A 17 21.93 -13.98 4.01
N GLY A 18 21.42 -12.79 4.33
CA GLY A 18 22.06 -11.87 5.27
C GLY A 18 21.76 -12.30 6.70
N ILE A 19 22.78 -12.67 7.48
CA ILE A 19 22.63 -13.17 8.85
C ILE A 19 22.58 -11.97 9.82
N THR A 20 21.50 -11.19 9.79
CA THR A 20 21.00 -10.38 10.92
C THR A 20 19.59 -9.90 10.57
N ASN A 21 18.58 -10.43 11.27
CA ASN A 21 17.13 -10.23 11.10
C ASN A 21 16.45 -11.08 9.99
N SER A 22 15.29 -11.66 10.33
CA SER A 22 14.50 -12.75 9.68
C SER A 22 14.04 -12.55 8.21
N SER A 23 14.68 -11.68 7.43
CA SER A 23 14.28 -11.36 6.06
C SER A 23 15.13 -12.09 5.02
N THR A 24 14.48 -12.73 4.05
CA THR A 24 15.14 -13.36 2.88
C THR A 24 14.78 -12.59 1.62
N VAL A 25 15.74 -12.40 0.70
CA VAL A 25 15.49 -11.77 -0.60
C VAL A 25 15.53 -12.82 -1.70
N ILE A 26 14.50 -12.85 -2.56
CA ILE A 26 14.44 -13.72 -3.73
C ILE A 26 14.79 -12.92 -4.98
N VAL A 27 15.84 -13.34 -5.69
CA VAL A 27 16.23 -12.77 -6.99
C VAL A 27 15.69 -13.62 -8.13
N THR A 28 15.09 -12.97 -9.12
CA THR A 28 14.48 -13.62 -10.29
C THR A 28 14.32 -12.64 -11.46
N ASN A 29 14.17 -13.17 -12.67
CA ASN A 29 14.08 -12.39 -13.89
C ASN A 29 12.63 -11.94 -14.12
N LYS A 30 12.29 -10.76 -13.58
CA LYS A 30 10.96 -10.15 -13.68
C LYS A 30 11.11 -8.63 -13.86
N SER A 31 10.07 -7.95 -14.34
CA SER A 31 10.05 -6.49 -14.43
C SER A 31 8.76 -5.90 -13.85
N PRO A 32 8.81 -4.73 -13.20
CA PRO A 32 7.63 -3.95 -12.84
C PRO A 32 6.67 -3.76 -14.02
N VAL A 33 5.37 -3.83 -13.74
CA VAL A 33 4.29 -3.57 -14.70
C VAL A 33 3.35 -2.49 -14.18
N SER A 34 2.93 -2.60 -12.93
CA SER A 34 2.11 -1.59 -12.26
C SER A 34 2.82 -1.11 -11.01
N TYR A 35 3.11 0.18 -10.96
CA TYR A 35 3.69 0.87 -9.81
C TYR A 35 3.25 2.33 -9.82
N SER A 36 3.28 2.96 -8.65
CA SER A 36 2.96 4.37 -8.44
C SER A 36 4.22 5.24 -8.42
N SER A 37 5.26 4.79 -7.72
CA SER A 37 6.56 5.47 -7.63
C SER A 37 7.72 4.49 -7.44
N TYR A 38 8.94 5.00 -7.54
CA TYR A 38 10.17 4.33 -7.11
C TYR A 38 11.22 5.38 -6.73
N SER A 39 12.20 4.96 -5.93
CA SER A 39 13.42 5.73 -5.67
C SER A 39 14.58 5.16 -6.48
N SER A 40 15.40 6.02 -7.08
CA SER A 40 16.61 5.59 -7.77
C SER A 40 17.77 5.53 -6.79
N LEU A 41 18.44 4.38 -6.69
CA LEU A 41 19.68 4.23 -5.96
C LEU A 41 20.85 4.16 -6.94
N THR A 42 22.00 4.70 -6.55
CA THR A 42 23.24 4.65 -7.33
C THR A 42 24.25 3.75 -6.61
N PHE A 43 24.01 2.45 -6.71
CA PHE A 43 24.87 1.38 -6.19
C PHE A 43 24.97 0.27 -7.23
N ASP A 44 25.95 -0.60 -7.07
CA ASP A 44 25.93 -1.88 -7.77
C ASP A 44 24.78 -2.78 -7.26
N TRP A 45 24.56 -3.90 -7.94
CA TRP A 45 23.45 -4.79 -7.61
C TRP A 45 23.49 -5.26 -6.16
N ASP A 46 24.66 -5.64 -5.66
CA ASP A 46 24.83 -6.14 -4.29
C ASP A 46 24.58 -5.02 -3.26
N GLY A 47 25.08 -3.80 -3.50
CA GLY A 47 24.80 -2.65 -2.65
C GLY A 47 23.31 -2.27 -2.63
N CYS A 48 22.60 -2.44 -3.73
CA CYS A 48 21.14 -2.26 -3.77
C CYS A 48 20.39 -3.31 -2.94
N LEU A 49 20.83 -4.57 -2.98
CA LEU A 49 20.25 -5.63 -2.16
C LEU A 49 20.51 -5.38 -0.68
N ASP A 50 21.74 -5.05 -0.30
CA ASP A 50 22.11 -4.74 1.08
C ASP A 50 21.31 -3.54 1.61
N TYR A 51 21.14 -2.50 0.79
CA TYR A 51 20.29 -1.37 1.16
C TYR A 51 18.86 -1.83 1.46
N CYS A 52 18.26 -2.66 0.60
CA CYS A 52 16.89 -3.14 0.78
C CYS A 52 16.71 -4.09 1.97
N VAL A 53 17.73 -4.90 2.28
CA VAL A 53 17.71 -5.76 3.47
C VAL A 53 17.65 -4.91 4.74
N ASN A 54 18.43 -3.82 4.79
CA ASN A 54 18.51 -2.94 5.94
C ASN A 54 17.39 -1.90 6.04
N ASP A 55 16.80 -1.48 4.91
CA ASP A 55 15.63 -0.60 4.90
C ASP A 55 14.36 -1.40 5.23
N GLU A 56 13.70 -1.03 6.33
CA GLU A 56 12.51 -1.73 6.80
C GLU A 56 11.37 -1.68 5.77
N MET A 57 11.17 -0.53 5.13
CA MET A 57 10.08 -0.28 4.19
C MET A 57 10.37 -0.79 2.78
N CYS A 58 11.59 -1.23 2.48
CA CYS A 58 11.92 -1.77 1.17
C CYS A 58 11.19 -3.09 0.92
N MET A 59 10.44 -3.12 -0.18
CA MET A 59 9.71 -4.30 -0.63
C MET A 59 10.40 -4.95 -1.83
N VAL A 60 10.78 -4.15 -2.83
CA VAL A 60 11.33 -4.64 -4.10
C VAL A 60 12.46 -3.76 -4.61
N ILE A 61 13.54 -4.39 -5.10
CA ILE A 61 14.57 -3.78 -5.95
C ILE A 61 14.41 -4.29 -7.37
N PHE A 62 14.52 -3.39 -8.34
CA PHE A 62 14.54 -3.72 -9.76
C PHE A 62 15.79 -3.17 -10.41
N ASN A 63 16.39 -3.97 -11.29
CA ASN A 63 17.49 -3.59 -12.13
C ASN A 63 17.16 -3.92 -13.59
N ASN A 64 17.31 -2.91 -14.46
CA ASN A 64 16.99 -3.01 -15.87
C ASN A 64 18.25 -3.24 -16.74
N GLY A 65 19.23 -4.00 -16.24
CA GLY A 65 20.52 -4.23 -16.91
C GLY A 65 21.55 -3.12 -16.68
N SER A 66 21.39 -2.33 -15.62
CA SER A 66 22.39 -1.30 -15.25
C SER A 66 23.36 -1.87 -14.23
N ASP A 67 24.66 -1.63 -14.38
CA ASP A 67 25.66 -2.06 -13.39
C ASP A 67 25.78 -1.12 -12.18
N THR A 68 25.16 0.06 -12.23
CA THR A 68 25.42 1.16 -11.27
C THR A 68 24.16 1.80 -10.70
N THR A 69 22.98 1.38 -11.17
CA THR A 69 21.70 1.93 -10.68
C THR A 69 20.65 0.85 -10.52
N CYS A 70 19.79 1.03 -9.53
CA CYS A 70 18.60 0.21 -9.33
C CYS A 70 17.42 1.06 -8.85
N GLN A 71 16.22 0.54 -9.05
CA GLN A 71 14.98 1.13 -8.60
C GLN A 71 14.53 0.44 -7.31
N LEU A 72 14.31 1.21 -6.26
CA LEU A 72 13.76 0.76 -4.99
C LEU A 72 12.27 1.09 -4.93
N PHE A 73 11.47 0.09 -4.59
CA PHE A 73 10.03 0.19 -4.33
C PHE A 73 9.78 -0.13 -2.87
N LYS A 74 9.18 0.82 -2.15
CA LYS A 74 8.73 0.62 -0.78
C LYS A 74 7.40 -0.14 -0.77
N ILE A 75 6.99 -0.59 0.41
CA ILE A 75 5.64 -1.15 0.63
C ILE A 75 4.61 -0.13 0.13
N GLY A 76 3.77 -0.54 -0.82
CA GLY A 76 2.75 0.32 -1.47
C GLY A 76 3.12 0.86 -2.85
N ASP A 77 4.41 1.00 -3.15
CA ASP A 77 4.87 1.61 -4.40
C ASP A 77 4.60 0.73 -5.62
N LEU A 78 4.76 -0.59 -5.49
CA LEU A 78 4.68 -1.56 -6.59
C LEU A 78 3.49 -2.49 -6.40
N GLN A 79 2.68 -2.68 -7.44
CA GLN A 79 1.51 -3.57 -7.41
C GLN A 79 1.72 -4.85 -8.20
N SER A 80 2.55 -4.83 -9.25
CA SER A 80 2.80 -6.06 -10.00
C SER A 80 4.11 -6.09 -10.77
N VAL A 81 4.67 -7.30 -10.90
CA VAL A 81 5.80 -7.61 -11.80
C VAL A 81 5.44 -8.77 -12.71
N LYS A 82 6.00 -8.77 -13.92
CA LYS A 82 5.83 -9.84 -14.91
C LYS A 82 7.12 -10.60 -15.13
N ARG A 83 7.01 -11.91 -15.35
CA ARG A 83 8.16 -12.74 -15.77
C ARG A 83 8.82 -12.17 -17.02
N ARG A 84 10.16 -12.19 -17.02
CA ARG A 84 11.00 -11.87 -18.17
C ARG A 84 11.94 -13.02 -18.45
N TYR A 85 12.26 -13.19 -19.73
CA TYR A 85 13.19 -14.22 -20.20
C TYR A 85 14.61 -13.66 -20.45
N SER A 86 14.87 -12.40 -20.07
CA SER A 86 16.20 -11.79 -20.12
C SER A 86 16.91 -11.98 -18.78
N SER A 87 18.19 -12.36 -18.81
CA SER A 87 19.06 -12.46 -17.64
C SER A 87 19.62 -11.11 -17.17
N GLU A 88 19.51 -10.07 -17.99
CA GLU A 88 19.97 -8.71 -17.66
C GLU A 88 18.97 -7.98 -16.76
N VAL A 89 17.70 -8.38 -16.85
CA VAL A 89 16.60 -7.76 -16.11
C VAL A 89 16.31 -8.60 -14.89
N LYS A 90 16.53 -8.02 -13.71
CA LYS A 90 16.39 -8.73 -12.43
C LYS A 90 15.53 -7.94 -11.49
N VAL A 91 14.67 -8.66 -10.77
CA VAL A 91 13.94 -8.15 -9.63
C VAL A 91 14.34 -8.93 -8.40
N ALA A 92 14.40 -8.25 -7.27
CA ALA A 92 14.60 -8.82 -5.96
C ALA A 92 13.48 -8.35 -5.06
N PHE A 93 12.72 -9.26 -4.45
CA PHE A 93 11.69 -8.90 -3.49
C PHE A 93 12.02 -9.50 -2.13
N LYS A 94 11.81 -8.69 -1.10
CA LYS A 94 11.99 -9.07 0.30
C LYS A 94 10.83 -9.98 0.71
N LEU A 95 11.11 -10.92 1.60
CA LEU A 95 10.14 -11.81 2.23
C LEU A 95 10.48 -11.91 3.71
N ASN A 96 9.47 -11.81 4.57
CA ASN A 96 9.63 -12.19 5.96
C ASN A 96 9.37 -13.70 6.09
N ARG A 97 10.38 -14.44 6.55
CA ARG A 97 10.31 -15.90 6.57
C ARG A 97 10.75 -16.41 7.93
N ASP A 98 9.82 -16.41 8.87
CA ASP A 98 10.02 -16.99 10.18
C ASP A 98 10.48 -18.45 10.02
N ASN A 99 11.67 -18.75 10.54
CA ASN A 99 12.24 -20.09 10.69
C ASN A 99 12.55 -20.88 9.39
N SER A 100 12.71 -20.22 8.23
CA SER A 100 13.13 -20.92 7.00
C SER A 100 14.56 -20.55 6.61
N SER A 101 15.54 -21.35 7.05
CA SER A 101 16.94 -21.24 6.62
C SER A 101 17.21 -21.72 5.18
N THR A 102 16.20 -22.24 4.49
CA THR A 102 16.33 -22.80 3.15
C THR A 102 15.70 -21.91 2.09
N CYS A 103 16.50 -21.56 1.08
CA CYS A 103 16.04 -20.84 -0.09
C CYS A 103 14.93 -21.66 -0.79
N PRO A 104 13.85 -21.00 -1.22
CA PRO A 104 12.79 -21.72 -1.88
C PRO A 104 13.23 -22.30 -3.23
N ALA A 105 12.75 -23.50 -3.54
CA ALA A 105 13.10 -24.22 -4.76
C ALA A 105 12.57 -23.59 -6.06
N ASN A 106 11.61 -22.65 -5.96
CA ASN A 106 11.01 -21.98 -7.11
C ASN A 106 10.60 -20.54 -6.76
N ASP A 107 10.57 -19.67 -7.77
CA ASP A 107 10.22 -18.25 -7.66
C ASP A 107 8.70 -17.98 -7.77
N THR A 108 7.90 -19.05 -7.87
CA THR A 108 6.42 -19.04 -7.94
C THR A 108 5.76 -19.04 -6.57
N LEU A 109 6.54 -18.97 -5.49
CA LEU A 109 5.97 -19.00 -4.14
C LEU A 109 5.24 -17.71 -3.84
N SER A 110 4.08 -17.89 -3.22
CA SER A 110 3.38 -16.82 -2.54
C SER A 110 4.02 -16.60 -1.18
N GLY A 111 4.01 -15.36 -0.71
CA GLY A 111 4.70 -14.96 0.50
C GLY A 111 4.30 -13.57 0.92
N GLY A 112 5.10 -12.94 1.75
CA GLY A 112 4.86 -11.57 2.17
C GLY A 112 5.91 -11.13 3.17
N GLY A 113 5.81 -9.88 3.57
CA GLY A 113 6.58 -9.33 4.66
C GLY A 113 5.74 -8.34 5.42
N TYR A 114 6.26 -7.92 6.56
CA TYR A 114 5.65 -6.85 7.30
C TYR A 114 6.73 -6.04 8.01
N VAL A 115 6.42 -4.77 8.24
CA VAL A 115 7.16 -3.91 9.15
C VAL A 115 6.26 -3.68 10.36
N LEU A 116 6.82 -3.95 11.54
CA LEU A 116 6.26 -3.47 12.79
C LEU A 116 6.97 -2.18 13.13
N GLY A 117 6.37 -1.03 12.80
CA GLY A 117 6.87 0.24 13.27
C GLY A 117 6.53 0.37 14.75
N TYR A 118 7.49 0.70 15.60
CA TYR A 118 7.22 0.99 17.01
C TYR A 118 7.27 2.49 17.23
N ASN A 119 6.16 3.06 17.66
CA ASN A 119 6.13 4.46 18.03
C ASN A 119 6.61 4.61 19.48
N ASP A 120 7.87 5.02 19.67
CA ASP A 120 8.49 5.18 21.00
C ASP A 120 7.74 6.17 21.91
N THR A 121 7.03 7.12 21.30
CA THR A 121 6.26 8.14 22.04
C THR A 121 4.93 7.58 22.55
N LEU A 122 4.35 6.62 21.83
CA LEU A 122 2.98 6.12 22.04
C LEU A 122 2.92 4.67 22.52
N ARG A 123 4.08 4.00 22.62
CA ARG A 123 4.24 2.60 23.04
C ARG A 123 3.31 1.62 22.30
N ARG A 124 3.05 1.86 21.02
CA ARG A 124 2.22 0.99 20.16
C ARG A 124 2.94 0.57 18.90
N GLN A 125 2.56 -0.59 18.42
CA GLN A 125 3.05 -1.17 17.16
C GLN A 125 2.11 -0.77 16.02
N SER A 126 2.69 -0.31 14.92
CA SER A 126 2.05 -0.06 13.63
C SER A 126 2.42 -1.20 12.68
N TYR A 127 1.46 -1.70 11.91
CA TYR A 127 1.67 -2.84 11.01
C TYR A 127 1.56 -2.40 9.55
N HIS A 128 2.66 -2.57 8.81
CA HIS A 128 2.68 -2.38 7.36
C HIS A 128 3.03 -3.70 6.70
N GLY A 129 2.01 -4.47 6.34
CA GLY A 129 2.15 -5.75 5.67
C GLY A 129 2.14 -5.62 4.16
N TYR A 130 2.77 -6.57 3.49
CA TYR A 130 2.51 -6.88 2.10
C TYR A 130 2.43 -8.38 1.90
N SER A 131 1.62 -8.80 0.95
CA SER A 131 1.56 -10.16 0.44
C SER A 131 1.95 -10.19 -1.04
N ILE A 132 2.49 -11.32 -1.46
CA ILE A 132 2.90 -11.61 -2.82
C ILE A 132 2.12 -12.83 -3.27
N ASN A 133 1.33 -12.67 -4.31
CA ASN A 133 0.51 -13.73 -4.90
C ASN A 133 0.97 -13.98 -6.33
N TYR A 134 1.26 -15.24 -6.66
CA TYR A 134 1.63 -15.65 -8.02
C TYR A 134 0.38 -15.99 -8.84
N ASP A 135 0.24 -15.35 -9.99
CA ASP A 135 -0.76 -15.66 -11.01
C ASP A 135 -0.09 -16.49 -12.13
N PRO A 136 -0.38 -17.80 -12.20
CA PRO A 136 0.23 -18.70 -13.16
C PRO A 136 -0.24 -18.46 -14.60
N ASP A 137 -1.46 -17.95 -14.80
CA ASP A 137 -2.05 -17.78 -16.13
C ASP A 137 -1.41 -16.60 -16.85
N ASN A 138 -1.09 -15.53 -16.11
CA ASN A 138 -0.48 -14.33 -16.67
C ASN A 138 1.04 -14.26 -16.47
N LEU A 139 1.63 -15.20 -15.72
CA LEU A 139 3.03 -15.20 -15.29
C LEU A 139 3.38 -13.90 -14.54
N MET A 140 2.50 -13.52 -13.62
CA MET A 140 2.55 -12.26 -12.87
C MET A 140 2.69 -12.52 -11.36
N TRP A 141 3.36 -11.62 -10.66
CA TRP A 141 3.32 -11.57 -9.20
C TRP A 141 2.66 -10.27 -8.81
N ASN A 142 1.61 -10.40 -8.02
CA ASN A 142 0.82 -9.30 -7.52
C ASN A 142 1.23 -9.01 -6.08
N PHE A 143 1.59 -7.76 -5.84
CA PHE A 143 1.97 -7.24 -4.52
C PHE A 143 0.78 -6.50 -3.94
N ASN A 144 0.38 -6.92 -2.75
CA ASN A 144 -0.78 -6.44 -2.04
C ASN A 144 -0.31 -5.89 -0.70
N SER A 145 -0.25 -4.57 -0.54
CA SER A 145 0.20 -3.90 0.68
C SER A 145 -0.98 -3.37 1.50
N THR A 146 -0.88 -3.43 2.84
CA THR A 146 -1.76 -2.68 3.74
C THR A 146 -1.22 -1.24 3.86
N GLY A 147 -1.57 -0.39 2.89
CA GLY A 147 -1.16 1.03 2.84
C GLY A 147 -1.80 1.78 1.67
N LEU A 148 -2.20 3.04 1.91
CA LEU A 148 -2.90 3.97 1.00
C LEU A 148 -2.60 3.75 -0.50
N PHE A 149 -3.63 3.39 -1.27
CA PHE A 149 -3.50 3.08 -2.70
C PHE A 149 -3.59 4.32 -3.59
N ASN A 150 -2.65 4.52 -4.50
CA ASN A 150 -2.76 5.53 -5.56
C ASN A 150 -3.83 5.11 -6.59
N ALA A 151 -5.04 5.63 -6.47
CA ALA A 151 -6.15 5.37 -7.40
C ALA A 151 -6.82 6.69 -7.75
N ALA A 152 -6.13 7.51 -8.55
CA ALA A 152 -6.74 8.65 -9.19
C ALA A 152 -7.96 8.16 -9.99
N LEU A 153 -9.17 8.62 -9.62
CA LEU A 153 -10.47 8.54 -10.34
C LEU A 153 -11.60 7.66 -9.74
N VAL A 154 -11.44 7.05 -8.57
CA VAL A 154 -12.51 6.21 -8.00
C VAL A 154 -13.48 6.98 -7.07
N THR A 155 -14.77 6.67 -7.14
CA THR A 155 -15.77 7.05 -6.12
C THR A 155 -15.58 6.26 -4.83
N GLN A 156 -16.27 6.64 -3.76
CA GLN A 156 -16.21 5.90 -2.50
C GLN A 156 -16.71 4.45 -2.67
N GLU A 157 -17.81 4.24 -3.41
CA GLU A 157 -18.37 2.90 -3.65
C GLU A 157 -17.41 2.01 -4.47
N GLU A 158 -16.74 2.60 -5.46
CA GLU A 158 -15.69 1.91 -6.22
C GLU A 158 -14.48 1.58 -5.33
N ALA A 159 -14.13 2.45 -4.38
CA ALA A 159 -13.08 2.18 -3.41
C ALA A 159 -13.44 1.00 -2.49
N VAL A 160 -14.69 0.93 -1.99
CA VAL A 160 -15.21 -0.24 -1.25
C VAL A 160 -15.13 -1.51 -2.10
N SER A 161 -15.59 -1.46 -3.34
CA SER A 161 -15.55 -2.59 -4.28
C SER A 161 -14.12 -3.06 -4.55
N ASN A 162 -13.18 -2.11 -4.67
CA ASN A 162 -11.77 -2.46 -4.85
C ASN A 162 -11.16 -3.08 -3.58
N CYS A 163 -11.50 -2.58 -2.39
CA CYS A 163 -11.02 -3.15 -1.13
C CYS A 163 -11.44 -4.62 -0.99
N SER A 164 -12.70 -4.91 -1.27
CA SER A 164 -13.25 -6.27 -1.20
C SER A 164 -12.68 -7.18 -2.29
N ALA A 165 -12.67 -6.74 -3.56
CA ALA A 165 -12.24 -7.56 -4.68
C ALA A 165 -10.76 -7.97 -4.63
N ARG A 166 -9.88 -7.10 -4.10
CA ARG A 166 -8.43 -7.32 -4.14
C ARG A 166 -7.86 -7.94 -2.87
N TRP A 167 -8.46 -7.66 -1.71
CA TRP A 167 -7.91 -8.05 -0.40
C TRP A 167 -8.89 -8.80 0.49
N SER A 168 -10.12 -9.05 0.02
CA SER A 168 -11.22 -9.48 0.93
C SER A 168 -11.35 -8.54 2.14
N GLY A 169 -10.93 -7.28 1.96
CA GLY A 169 -10.91 -6.26 2.99
C GLY A 169 -12.07 -5.27 2.80
N VAL A 170 -12.07 -4.25 3.64
CA VAL A 170 -13.05 -3.16 3.62
C VAL A 170 -12.31 -1.83 3.59
N LEU A 171 -13.01 -0.71 3.32
CA LEU A 171 -12.40 0.58 3.59
C LEU A 171 -12.03 0.64 5.07
N SER A 172 -10.85 1.17 5.36
CA SER A 172 -10.37 1.25 6.74
C SER A 172 -10.96 2.46 7.43
N GLY A 173 -11.39 2.25 8.67
CA GLY A 173 -11.57 3.32 9.64
C GLY A 173 -10.23 3.83 10.17
N ILE A 174 -10.31 4.81 11.07
CA ILE A 174 -9.17 5.25 11.88
C ILE A 174 -9.58 5.21 13.35
N GLU A 175 -9.17 4.17 14.05
CA GLU A 175 -9.58 3.86 15.41
C GLU A 175 -9.00 4.86 16.41
N THR A 176 -7.73 5.23 16.24
CA THR A 176 -7.00 6.03 17.23
C THR A 176 -6.18 7.17 16.63
N PRO A 177 -5.85 8.23 17.39
CA PRO A 177 -4.95 9.29 16.93
C PRO A 177 -3.58 8.76 16.49
N GLU A 178 -3.14 7.64 17.08
CA GLU A 178 -1.91 6.95 16.68
C GLU A 178 -2.01 6.41 15.25
N GLU A 179 -3.16 5.82 14.89
CA GLU A 179 -3.44 5.34 13.55
C GLU A 179 -3.55 6.50 12.56
N PHE A 180 -4.19 7.61 12.95
CA PHE A 180 -4.22 8.83 12.15
C PHE A 180 -2.80 9.33 11.82
N GLN A 181 -1.89 9.30 12.80
CA GLN A 181 -0.50 9.67 12.60
C GLN A 181 0.22 8.68 11.68
N ALA A 182 -0.02 7.37 11.80
CA ALA A 182 0.55 6.37 10.91
C ALA A 182 0.10 6.59 9.44
N VAL A 183 -1.20 6.83 9.23
CA VAL A 183 -1.76 7.19 7.90
C VAL A 183 -1.10 8.47 7.37
N THR A 184 -0.86 9.46 8.23
CA THR A 184 -0.15 10.69 7.88
C THR A 184 1.29 10.43 7.44
N GLU A 185 2.05 9.58 8.12
CA GLU A 185 3.41 9.23 7.72
C GLU A 185 3.44 8.41 6.42
N ILE A 186 2.48 7.52 6.19
CA ILE A 186 2.30 6.84 4.90
C ILE A 186 2.07 7.88 3.80
N ALA A 187 1.20 8.86 4.05
CA ALA A 187 0.90 9.93 3.09
C ALA A 187 2.14 10.79 2.78
N LYS A 188 2.97 11.13 3.78
CA LYS A 188 4.24 11.85 3.56
C LYS A 188 5.20 11.08 2.66
N ASN A 189 5.34 9.77 2.90
CA ASN A 189 6.35 8.93 2.25
C ASN A 189 5.96 8.47 0.83
N ASN A 190 4.68 8.40 0.48
CA ASN A 190 4.18 7.90 -0.81
C ASN A 190 3.98 8.99 -1.87
N VAL A 191 4.92 9.95 -1.96
CA VAL A 191 4.96 10.93 -3.08
C VAL A 191 3.77 11.92 -3.09
N TYR A 192 3.04 12.11 -1.98
CA TYR A 192 2.02 13.18 -1.94
C TYR A 192 2.63 14.56 -1.70
N GLU A 193 3.78 14.67 -1.01
CA GLU A 193 4.42 15.97 -0.75
C GLU A 193 4.92 16.69 -2.01
N SER A 194 5.34 15.96 -3.06
CA SER A 194 5.81 16.57 -4.31
C SER A 194 4.66 17.12 -5.18
N LEU A 195 3.42 16.67 -4.92
CA LEU A 195 2.20 17.06 -5.64
C LEU A 195 1.37 18.12 -4.89
N VAL A 196 1.49 18.20 -3.57
CA VAL A 196 0.83 19.20 -2.70
C VAL A 196 1.27 20.64 -3.02
N LYS A 197 2.34 20.81 -3.83
CA LYS A 197 2.76 22.13 -4.33
C LYS A 197 1.68 22.86 -5.15
N TYR A 198 0.67 22.15 -5.68
CA TYR A 198 -0.37 22.73 -6.54
C TYR A 198 -1.81 22.38 -6.16
N TYR A 199 -2.06 21.32 -5.38
CA TYR A 199 -3.41 20.84 -5.05
C TYR A 199 -3.48 20.25 -3.64
N GLU A 200 -4.64 20.39 -2.97
CA GLU A 200 -4.97 19.55 -1.81
C GLU A 200 -5.05 18.09 -2.27
N SER A 201 -4.74 17.13 -1.41
CA SER A 201 -4.82 15.69 -1.75
C SER A 201 -5.71 14.95 -0.78
N ALA A 202 -6.42 13.93 -1.23
CA ALA A 202 -7.34 13.18 -0.37
C ALA A 202 -7.36 11.68 -0.68
N ALA A 203 -7.71 10.87 0.30
CA ALA A 203 -7.96 9.44 0.13
C ALA A 203 -9.26 9.03 0.80
N TRP A 204 -10.05 8.17 0.14
CA TRP A 204 -11.26 7.61 0.76
C TRP A 204 -10.91 6.75 1.97
N ILE A 205 -11.67 6.94 3.03
CA ILE A 205 -11.64 6.10 4.24
C ILE A 205 -13.07 5.64 4.52
N ASP A 206 -13.22 4.76 5.50
CA ASP A 206 -14.52 4.26 5.89
C ASP A 206 -15.37 5.34 6.57
N GLY A 207 -16.68 5.25 6.36
CA GLY A 207 -17.66 6.20 6.88
C GLY A 207 -18.60 6.70 5.79
N VAL A 208 -19.85 6.28 5.88
CA VAL A 208 -20.98 6.78 5.07
C VAL A 208 -22.01 7.38 6.02
N ARG A 209 -22.50 8.58 5.73
CA ARG A 209 -23.49 9.26 6.56
C ARG A 209 -24.75 8.43 6.62
N LYS A 210 -25.31 8.32 7.83
CA LYS A 210 -26.59 7.66 8.06
C LYS A 210 -27.70 8.34 7.25
N PRO A 211 -28.64 7.59 6.65
CA PRO A 211 -29.73 8.16 5.86
C PRO A 211 -30.54 9.22 6.63
N GLU A 212 -30.77 9.03 7.92
CA GLU A 212 -31.48 9.97 8.80
C GLU A 212 -30.70 11.26 9.12
N CYS A 213 -29.40 11.29 8.79
CA CYS A 213 -28.50 12.41 9.04
C CYS A 213 -28.21 13.24 7.78
N VAL A 214 -28.61 12.77 6.59
CA VAL A 214 -28.43 13.49 5.32
C VAL A 214 -29.26 14.79 5.34
N GLY A 215 -28.59 15.93 5.12
CA GLY A 215 -29.22 17.25 5.17
C GLY A 215 -29.68 17.68 6.57
N ASN A 216 -29.25 16.99 7.64
CA ASN A 216 -29.62 17.30 9.01
C ASN A 216 -28.42 17.81 9.82
N PRO A 217 -28.28 19.13 10.02
CA PRO A 217 -27.13 19.72 10.69
C PRO A 217 -27.06 19.41 12.20
N THR A 218 -28.15 18.94 12.82
CA THR A 218 -28.10 18.50 14.22
C THR A 218 -27.46 17.11 14.36
N CYS A 219 -27.31 16.37 13.27
CA CYS A 219 -26.58 15.11 13.24
C CYS A 219 -25.11 15.38 12.87
N SER A 220 -24.32 15.68 13.90
CA SER A 220 -22.92 16.10 13.76
C SER A 220 -21.93 15.08 14.33
N GLY A 221 -20.67 15.16 13.89
CA GLY A 221 -19.58 14.31 14.40
C GLY A 221 -19.67 12.86 13.91
N LEU A 222 -18.92 11.96 14.56
CA LEU A 222 -18.78 10.57 14.13
C LEU A 222 -20.07 9.76 14.24
N SER A 223 -20.92 10.07 15.21
CA SER A 223 -22.19 9.37 15.41
C SER A 223 -23.17 9.54 14.25
N ALA A 224 -22.91 10.51 13.34
CA ALA A 224 -23.67 10.72 12.12
C ALA A 224 -23.35 9.71 11.00
N PHE A 225 -22.32 8.89 11.18
CA PHE A 225 -21.82 7.97 10.15
C PHE A 225 -22.00 6.51 10.55
N THR A 226 -22.09 5.66 9.55
CA THR A 226 -21.99 4.20 9.63
C THR A 226 -20.67 3.75 9.05
N PHE A 227 -20.07 2.77 9.71
CA PHE A 227 -18.77 2.22 9.36
C PHE A 227 -18.92 0.76 8.97
N SER A 228 -18.20 0.37 7.92
CA SER A 228 -18.10 -0.99 7.41
C SER A 228 -16.89 -1.75 7.96
N ASP A 229 -15.90 -1.04 8.50
CA ASP A 229 -14.73 -1.60 9.17
C ASP A 229 -15.15 -2.30 10.47
N PRO A 230 -15.06 -3.65 10.54
CA PRO A 230 -15.49 -4.40 11.71
C PRO A 230 -14.52 -4.28 12.88
N THR A 231 -13.37 -3.63 12.69
CA THR A 231 -12.34 -3.45 13.72
C THR A 231 -12.47 -2.12 14.47
N LEU A 232 -13.27 -1.18 13.95
CA LEU A 232 -13.57 0.06 14.66
C LEU A 232 -14.38 -0.21 15.92
N SER A 233 -14.00 0.44 17.01
CA SER A 233 -14.80 0.48 18.22
C SER A 233 -16.05 1.34 18.03
N SER A 234 -16.92 1.35 19.03
CA SER A 234 -18.13 2.18 19.00
C SER A 234 -17.85 3.68 19.03
N GLU A 235 -16.68 4.10 19.52
CA GLU A 235 -16.31 5.51 19.73
C GLU A 235 -14.84 5.73 19.33
N PRO A 236 -14.51 5.64 18.03
CA PRO A 236 -13.14 5.80 17.57
C PRO A 236 -12.67 7.24 17.78
N THR A 237 -11.41 7.37 18.16
CA THR A 237 -10.78 8.67 18.47
C THR A 237 -9.82 9.12 17.38
N GLY A 238 -9.61 8.30 16.35
CA GLY A 238 -8.67 8.58 15.25
C GLY A 238 -9.19 9.47 14.14
N PHE A 239 -10.49 9.77 14.09
CA PHE A 239 -11.05 10.70 13.12
C PHE A 239 -10.83 12.15 13.58
N LEU A 240 -9.61 12.65 13.35
CA LEU A 240 -9.23 14.02 13.65
C LEU A 240 -9.73 14.96 12.55
N TRP A 241 -10.84 15.65 12.81
CA TRP A 241 -11.50 16.52 11.84
C TRP A 241 -10.69 17.76 11.49
N ASN A 242 -10.74 18.17 10.22
CA ASN A 242 -10.37 19.53 9.86
C ASN A 242 -11.36 20.54 10.46
N SER A 243 -10.96 21.81 10.48
CA SER A 243 -11.81 22.89 10.97
C SER A 243 -13.13 22.94 10.17
N ASN A 244 -14.25 22.99 10.89
CA ASN A 244 -15.63 23.02 10.35
C ASN A 244 -16.07 21.71 9.67
N GLN A 245 -15.48 20.57 10.02
CA GLN A 245 -15.91 19.26 9.54
C GLN A 245 -16.38 18.37 10.72
N PRO A 246 -17.30 17.42 10.47
CA PRO A 246 -18.09 17.29 9.24
C PRO A 246 -19.10 18.44 9.13
N ASP A 247 -19.32 18.98 7.93
CA ASP A 247 -20.19 20.16 7.74
C ASP A 247 -21.69 19.82 7.66
N GLY A 248 -22.04 18.54 7.46
CA GLY A 248 -23.41 18.05 7.63
C GLY A 248 -24.41 18.52 6.57
N THR A 249 -23.90 19.03 5.44
CA THR A 249 -24.73 19.65 4.39
C THR A 249 -25.18 18.63 3.33
N THR A 250 -24.35 18.38 2.32
CA THR A 250 -24.61 17.49 1.18
C THR A 250 -23.51 16.45 0.99
N LYS A 251 -22.64 16.32 1.99
CA LYS A 251 -21.41 15.54 1.93
C LYS A 251 -21.56 14.36 2.88
N ASP A 252 -21.47 13.17 2.32
CA ASP A 252 -21.97 11.96 2.97
C ASP A 252 -20.91 10.85 3.10
N CYS A 253 -19.70 11.05 2.59
CA CYS A 253 -18.61 10.08 2.70
C CYS A 253 -17.35 10.72 3.28
N LEU A 254 -16.56 9.94 4.03
CA LEU A 254 -15.36 10.43 4.71
C LEU A 254 -14.09 10.27 3.86
N MET A 255 -13.21 11.26 3.95
CA MET A 255 -11.89 11.20 3.35
C MET A 255 -10.80 11.70 4.31
N PHE A 256 -9.64 11.06 4.25
CA PHE A 256 -8.40 11.58 4.81
C PHE A 256 -7.83 12.62 3.86
N LYS A 257 -7.58 13.84 4.33
CA LYS A 257 -7.19 14.97 3.51
C LYS A 257 -5.85 15.56 3.96
N ILE A 258 -5.06 15.93 2.96
CA ILE A 258 -3.83 16.71 3.04
C ILE A 258 -4.14 18.11 2.52
N ASN A 259 -4.12 19.08 3.41
CA ASN A 259 -4.42 20.48 3.11
C ASN A 259 -3.24 21.16 2.41
N SER A 260 -3.51 22.32 1.79
CA SER A 260 -2.49 23.09 1.07
C SER A 260 -1.35 23.58 1.97
N ASP A 261 -1.61 23.76 3.27
CA ASP A 261 -0.62 24.13 4.28
C ASP A 261 0.14 22.92 4.85
N LYS A 262 -0.07 21.73 4.26
CA LYS A 262 0.47 20.43 4.70
C LYS A 262 -0.04 19.95 6.06
N SER A 263 -1.11 20.54 6.59
CA SER A 263 -1.85 19.93 7.69
C SER A 263 -2.69 18.75 7.18
N TYR A 264 -3.09 17.87 8.09
CA TYR A 264 -3.86 16.67 7.81
C TYR A 264 -5.13 16.68 8.63
N GLY A 265 -6.22 16.15 8.08
CA GLY A 265 -7.47 16.01 8.80
C GLY A 265 -8.48 15.18 8.03
N ILE A 266 -9.61 14.91 8.68
CA ILE A 266 -10.77 14.25 8.07
C ILE A 266 -11.77 15.31 7.60
N ASP A 267 -12.24 15.14 6.37
CA ASP A 267 -13.33 15.90 5.75
C ASP A 267 -14.47 14.94 5.39
N ASP A 268 -15.69 15.48 5.33
CA ASP A 268 -16.79 14.87 4.59
C ASP A 268 -16.84 15.41 3.15
N GLU A 269 -17.23 14.54 2.21
CA GLU A 269 -17.39 14.89 0.80
C GLU A 269 -18.51 14.11 0.12
N LEU A 270 -18.93 14.58 -1.06
CA LEU A 270 -19.83 13.85 -1.95
C LEU A 270 -19.24 12.46 -2.27
N CYS A 271 -19.97 11.39 -1.95
CA CYS A 271 -19.54 10.01 -2.22
C CYS A 271 -19.22 9.74 -3.69
N THR A 272 -19.86 10.48 -4.60
CA THR A 272 -19.67 10.40 -6.06
C THR A 272 -18.51 11.25 -6.56
N MET A 273 -17.77 11.93 -5.67
CA MET A 273 -16.65 12.78 -6.03
C MET A 273 -15.56 11.98 -6.73
N ARG A 274 -15.07 12.53 -7.84
CA ARG A 274 -13.91 12.04 -8.60
C ARG A 274 -12.96 13.20 -8.88
N ASN A 275 -11.70 12.89 -9.19
CA ASN A 275 -10.66 13.88 -9.55
C ASN A 275 -11.10 14.92 -10.60
N SER A 276 -12.00 14.59 -11.51
CA SER A 276 -12.47 15.50 -12.58
C SER A 276 -13.47 16.56 -12.12
N THR A 277 -13.95 16.50 -10.87
CA THR A 277 -15.15 17.23 -10.42
C THR A 277 -14.84 18.49 -9.61
N ILE A 278 -13.63 18.64 -9.06
CA ILE A 278 -13.23 19.78 -8.23
C ILE A 278 -11.84 20.25 -8.65
N SER A 279 -11.67 21.55 -8.90
CA SER A 279 -10.43 22.14 -9.42
C SER A 279 -9.28 22.26 -8.40
N LYS A 280 -9.49 21.85 -7.13
CA LYS A 280 -8.57 22.11 -6.01
C LYS A 280 -8.17 20.89 -5.17
N ILE A 281 -8.97 19.81 -5.16
CA ILE A 281 -8.68 18.58 -4.41
C ILE A 281 -8.38 17.47 -5.41
N ARG A 282 -7.21 16.86 -5.26
CA ARG A 282 -6.82 15.65 -5.98
C ARG A 282 -7.08 14.44 -5.08
N LEU A 283 -8.14 13.69 -5.39
CA LEU A 283 -8.30 12.34 -4.89
C LEU A 283 -7.12 11.48 -5.36
N ALA A 284 -6.28 11.20 -4.39
CA ALA A 284 -5.04 10.52 -4.45
C ALA A 284 -5.23 9.01 -4.29
N GLY A 285 -6.24 8.58 -3.51
CA GLY A 285 -6.37 7.18 -3.19
C GLY A 285 -7.53 6.73 -2.33
N TYR A 286 -7.35 5.57 -1.71
CA TYR A 286 -8.21 5.04 -0.66
C TYR A 286 -7.42 4.12 0.28
N LEU A 287 -7.89 3.99 1.52
CA LEU A 287 -7.28 3.14 2.55
C LEU A 287 -8.14 1.88 2.76
N CYS A 288 -7.54 0.70 2.61
CA CYS A 288 -8.21 -0.56 2.91
C CYS A 288 -7.61 -1.21 4.16
N GLY A 289 -8.48 -1.75 5.01
CA GLY A 289 -8.13 -2.61 6.14
C GLY A 289 -8.41 -4.09 5.81
N GLU A 290 -7.52 -4.98 6.25
CA GLU A 290 -7.76 -6.43 6.25
C GLU A 290 -7.69 -6.92 7.70
N VAL A 291 -8.68 -7.73 8.12
CA VAL A 291 -8.63 -8.38 9.43
C VAL A 291 -7.47 -9.38 9.43
N PRO A 292 -6.53 -9.33 10.39
CA PRO A 292 -5.44 -10.28 10.46
C PRO A 292 -5.98 -11.71 10.51
N LYS A 293 -5.65 -12.51 9.49
CA LYS A 293 -5.97 -13.94 9.50
C LYS A 293 -5.13 -14.58 10.60
N ILE A 294 -5.78 -14.98 11.69
CA ILE A 294 -5.16 -15.79 12.74
C ILE A 294 -4.58 -17.04 12.05
N ARG A 295 -3.25 -17.17 12.07
CA ARG A 295 -2.53 -18.35 11.59
C ARG A 295 -2.38 -19.35 12.72
#